data_AF-A0A0M2VA42-F1
#
_entry.id   AF-A0A0M2VA42-F1
#
_cell.length_a   1.000
_cell.length_b   1.000
_cell.length_c   1.000
_cell.angle_alpha   90.00
_cell.angle_beta   90.00
_cell.angle_gamma   90.00
#
_symmetry.space_group_name_H-M   'P 1'
#
loop_
_entity.id
_entity.type
_entity.pdbx_description
1 polymer ?
#
loop_
_entity_poly.entity_id
_entity_poly.type
_entity_poly.pdbx_seq_one_letter_code
_entity_poly.pdbx_strand_id
1 'polypeptide(L)'
;MSEAELVLCPHCDLLQYLPTLAPGEEAHCSRCQYQLDARQHEPVLRPALYAGSALLMLLLANLFPFVSMAIAGNRSEIHFFDTSAVLFSEYQQVLAILVWLFIQAVPAFCMLAVIYLKVGMWYRLPAMIWVARVLYMLKPWSMVDIFLMGLLISFVKLVATAEISLGMSFWAFCLFCLLHLRTFQVLDRHALWASIAPSPQPDCAVQVGSTGLAQQLKLCHCCTAVLPLHQAHCSRCHTKVTPRQPASLQKTMALLLTACVLYIPANLLPIMRTVSFGNVTDSTIIGGFIMMWQDGEYPVAIIIFLASVVIPIIKMLVMFWLCYLASTSKQTNSKHSGTVYRLVDWVGRWSMVDVLVVAFMAAIVRFGLLASVYPGIGAVLFAAVVVTTMLAAVSFDPRLLWDAQGQTDYQQHQPNTEGIAR
;
A
#
# COMPACT_ATOMS: atom_id res chain seq x y z
N MET A 1 0.27 37.30 12.62
CA MET A 1 0.44 36.79 11.24
C MET A 1 1.13 35.45 11.38
N SER A 2 0.39 34.34 11.27
CA SER A 2 1.00 33.01 11.35
C SER A 2 1.94 32.83 10.17
N GLU A 3 3.23 32.62 10.45
CA GLU A 3 4.24 32.34 9.42
C GLU A 3 3.74 31.20 8.53
N ALA A 4 3.68 31.45 7.22
CA ALA A 4 3.27 30.43 6.27
C ALA A 4 4.34 29.33 6.23
N GLU A 5 3.96 28.10 6.58
CA GLU A 5 4.89 26.96 6.62
C GLU A 5 5.32 26.58 5.20
N LEU A 6 6.62 26.36 4.98
CA LEU A 6 7.16 25.94 3.69
C LEU A 6 7.06 24.43 3.53
N VAL A 7 6.55 23.96 2.39
CA VAL A 7 6.43 22.54 2.07
C VAL A 7 6.95 22.23 0.67
N LEU A 8 7.68 21.11 0.55
CA LEU A 8 8.09 20.55 -0.73
C LEU A 8 7.12 19.46 -1.16
N CYS A 9 6.63 19.52 -2.39
CA CYS A 9 5.79 18.47 -2.92
C CYS A 9 6.58 17.16 -3.10
N PRO A 10 6.16 16.02 -2.50
CA PRO A 10 6.87 14.75 -2.63
C PRO A 10 6.90 14.21 -4.06
N HIS A 11 5.95 14.63 -4.91
CA HIS A 11 5.80 14.11 -6.27
C HIS A 11 6.46 14.95 -7.38
N CYS A 12 6.44 16.28 -7.30
CA CYS A 12 6.99 17.16 -8.34
C CYS A 12 8.10 18.09 -7.83
N ASP A 13 8.49 17.96 -6.56
CA ASP A 13 9.57 18.72 -5.91
C ASP A 13 9.36 20.24 -5.87
N LEU A 14 8.16 20.73 -6.18
CA LEU A 14 7.82 22.16 -6.11
C LEU A 14 7.82 22.65 -4.66
N LEU A 15 8.51 23.77 -4.39
CA LEU A 15 8.47 24.47 -3.12
C LEU A 15 7.30 25.47 -3.11
N GLN A 16 6.42 25.35 -2.12
CA GLN A 16 5.29 26.26 -1.93
C GLN A 16 4.96 26.51 -0.46
N TYR A 17 4.27 27.62 -0.20
CA TYR A 17 3.68 27.88 1.11
C TYR A 17 2.46 27.00 1.32
N LEU A 18 2.37 26.42 2.52
CA LEU A 18 1.17 25.75 2.99
C LEU A 18 0.19 26.82 3.47
N PRO A 19 -1.02 26.92 2.88
CA PRO A 19 -2.02 27.85 3.37
C PRO A 19 -2.45 27.46 4.79
N THR A 20 -2.89 28.42 5.59
CA THR A 20 -3.46 28.15 6.91
C THR A 20 -4.78 27.41 6.76
N LEU A 21 -4.76 26.10 7.00
CA LEU A 21 -5.94 25.24 6.89
C LEU A 21 -6.80 25.30 8.16
N ALA A 22 -8.11 25.45 7.98
CA ALA A 22 -9.11 25.19 9.01
C ALA A 22 -9.39 23.67 9.15
N PRO A 23 -10.01 23.21 10.26
CA PRO A 23 -10.37 21.81 10.41
C PRO A 23 -11.33 21.35 9.30
N GLY A 24 -10.94 20.32 8.55
CA GLY A 24 -11.68 19.78 7.40
C GLY A 24 -11.17 20.28 6.04
N GLU A 25 -10.23 21.23 6.00
CA GLU A 25 -9.66 21.74 4.77
C GLU A 25 -8.42 20.94 4.32
N GLU A 26 -8.21 20.89 3.00
CA GLU A 26 -7.12 20.18 2.35
C GLU A 26 -6.30 21.13 1.46
N ALA A 27 -4.97 21.01 1.50
CA ALA A 27 -4.06 21.72 0.63
C ALA A 27 -3.57 20.82 -0.50
N HIS A 28 -3.61 21.33 -1.73
CA HIS A 28 -3.14 20.63 -2.92
C HIS A 28 -1.94 21.35 -3.55
N CYS A 29 -1.03 20.56 -4.14
CA CYS A 29 0.08 21.10 -4.90
C CYS A 29 -0.42 21.83 -6.16
N SER A 30 0.04 23.06 -6.37
CA SER A 30 -0.38 23.90 -7.50
C SER A 30 0.00 23.29 -8.87
N ARG A 31 1.11 22.56 -8.95
CA ARG A 31 1.63 21.98 -10.21
C ARG A 31 1.07 20.61 -10.54
N CYS A 32 1.08 19.68 -9.58
CA CYS A 32 0.68 18.29 -9.81
C CYS A 32 -0.63 17.88 -9.11
N GLN A 33 -1.27 18.76 -8.34
CA GLN A 33 -2.52 18.47 -7.61
C GLN A 33 -2.39 17.27 -6.66
N TYR A 34 -1.18 17.02 -6.14
CA TYR A 34 -0.98 16.05 -5.06
C TYR A 34 -1.42 16.68 -3.74
N GLN A 35 -2.17 15.95 -2.92
CA GLN A 35 -2.61 16.40 -1.59
C GLN A 35 -1.38 16.54 -0.68
N LEU A 36 -1.06 17.77 -0.30
CA LEU A 36 0.09 18.10 0.54
C LEU A 36 -0.25 17.92 2.01
N ASP A 37 -1.37 18.47 2.45
CA ASP A 37 -1.82 18.36 3.83
C ASP A 37 -3.35 18.33 3.92
N ALA A 38 -3.87 17.76 5.01
CA ALA A 38 -5.30 17.64 5.25
C ALA A 38 -5.58 17.74 6.73
N ARG A 39 -6.14 18.87 7.17
CA ARG A 39 -6.30 19.13 8.60
C ARG A 39 -7.52 18.43 9.14
N GLN A 40 -7.31 17.42 9.97
CA GLN A 40 -8.39 16.63 10.54
C GLN A 40 -9.00 17.30 11.78
N HIS A 41 -10.30 17.12 11.98
CA HIS A 41 -10.97 17.51 13.22
C HIS A 41 -10.50 16.58 14.35
N GLU A 42 -10.09 17.14 15.48
CA GLU A 42 -9.56 16.40 16.64
C GLU A 42 -8.41 15.41 16.28
N PRO A 43 -7.24 15.92 15.85
CA PRO A 43 -6.16 15.10 15.29
C PRO A 43 -5.50 14.13 16.27
N VAL A 44 -5.82 14.23 17.57
CA VAL A 44 -5.30 13.35 18.62
C VAL A 44 -6.31 12.25 18.98
N LEU A 45 -7.53 12.65 19.37
CA LEU A 45 -8.52 11.74 19.94
C LEU A 45 -9.10 10.78 18.92
N ARG A 46 -9.54 11.26 17.74
CA ARG A 46 -10.23 10.40 16.75
C ARG A 46 -9.37 9.25 16.24
N PRO A 47 -8.10 9.46 15.79
CA PRO A 47 -7.26 8.35 15.36
C PRO A 47 -7.02 7.32 16.46
N ALA A 48 -6.89 7.76 17.72
CA ALA A 48 -6.70 6.86 18.85
C ALA A 48 -7.96 6.01 19.14
N LEU A 49 -9.15 6.60 19.10
CA LEU A 49 -10.43 5.90 19.29
C LEU A 49 -10.71 4.89 18.16
N TYR A 50 -10.48 5.28 16.90
CA TYR A 50 -10.63 4.36 15.77
C TYR A 50 -9.61 3.21 15.85
N ALA A 51 -8.35 3.48 16.20
CA ALA A 51 -7.33 2.45 16.36
C ALA A 51 -7.65 1.49 17.52
N GLY A 52 -8.12 2.02 18.66
CA GLY A 52 -8.54 1.21 19.81
C GLY A 52 -9.75 0.33 19.49
N SER A 53 -10.75 0.89 18.80
CA SER A 53 -11.93 0.16 18.35
C SER A 53 -11.57 -0.91 17.31
N ALA A 54 -10.67 -0.60 16.37
CA ALA A 54 -10.16 -1.56 15.40
C ALA A 54 -9.45 -2.73 16.09
N LEU A 55 -8.58 -2.45 17.07
CA LEU A 55 -7.87 -3.49 17.81
C LEU A 55 -8.82 -4.38 18.63
N LEU A 56 -9.86 -3.80 19.23
CA LEU A 56 -10.92 -4.56 19.89
C LEU A 56 -11.65 -5.47 18.88
N MET A 57 -12.03 -4.94 17.70
CA MET A 57 -12.69 -5.74 16.68
C MET A 57 -11.81 -6.85 16.12
N LEU A 58 -10.50 -6.61 15.99
CA LEU A 58 -9.53 -7.64 15.63
C LEU A 58 -9.47 -8.73 16.71
N LEU A 59 -9.48 -8.36 17.99
CA LEU A 59 -9.53 -9.32 19.09
C LEU A 59 -10.81 -10.17 19.02
N LEU A 60 -11.98 -9.55 18.85
CA LEU A 60 -13.25 -10.26 18.74
C LEU A 60 -13.27 -11.19 17.51
N ALA A 61 -12.73 -10.75 16.37
CA ALA A 61 -12.62 -11.57 15.15
C ALA A 61 -11.76 -12.84 15.35
N ASN A 62 -10.86 -12.85 16.33
CA ASN A 62 -10.06 -14.03 16.67
C ASN A 62 -10.73 -14.94 17.71
N LEU A 63 -11.63 -14.41 18.54
CA LEU A 63 -12.27 -15.17 19.63
C LEU A 63 -13.49 -15.98 19.16
N PHE A 64 -14.22 -15.50 18.16
CA PHE A 64 -15.42 -16.18 17.66
C PHE A 64 -15.12 -17.07 16.45
N PRO A 65 -15.98 -18.05 16.14
CA PRO A 65 -15.85 -18.86 14.94
C PRO A 65 -16.10 -18.02 13.68
N PHE A 66 -15.28 -18.24 12.66
CA PHE A 66 -15.33 -17.52 11.38
C PHE A 66 -16.39 -18.11 10.44
N VAL A 67 -16.31 -19.42 10.23
CA VAL A 67 -17.30 -20.20 9.47
C VAL A 67 -17.76 -21.34 10.35
N SER A 68 -19.07 -21.51 10.46
CA SER A 68 -19.69 -22.69 11.03
C SER A 68 -20.37 -23.48 9.93
N MET A 69 -20.01 -24.74 9.79
CA MET A 69 -20.65 -25.67 8.87
C MET A 69 -21.28 -26.81 9.65
N ALA A 70 -22.50 -27.18 9.27
CA ALA A 70 -23.19 -28.35 9.79
C ALA A 70 -23.39 -29.34 8.64
N ILE A 71 -22.52 -30.35 8.56
CA ILE A 71 -22.66 -31.44 7.58
C ILE A 71 -22.76 -32.75 8.37
N ALA A 72 -23.82 -33.53 8.11
CA ALA A 72 -24.04 -34.84 8.72
C ALA A 72 -24.03 -34.87 10.27
N GLY A 73 -24.52 -33.81 10.93
CA GLY A 73 -24.65 -33.73 12.38
C GLY A 73 -23.37 -33.35 13.15
N ASN A 74 -22.22 -33.24 12.48
CA ASN A 74 -20.99 -32.71 13.08
C ASN A 74 -20.83 -31.21 12.72
N ARG A 75 -20.61 -30.37 13.73
CA ARG A 75 -20.32 -28.94 13.52
C ARG A 75 -18.81 -28.76 13.50
N SER A 76 -18.27 -28.36 12.35
CA SER A 76 -16.89 -27.87 12.27
C SER A 76 -16.92 -26.34 12.35
N GLU A 77 -16.22 -25.82 13.35
CA GLU A 77 -15.97 -24.39 13.51
C GLU A 77 -14.52 -24.13 13.14
N ILE A 78 -14.29 -23.13 12.30
CA ILE A 78 -12.95 -22.71 11.89
C ILE A 78 -12.71 -21.32 12.47
N HIS A 79 -11.69 -21.16 13.32
CA HIS A 79 -11.22 -19.84 13.74
C HIS A 79 -10.20 -19.27 12.74
N PHE A 80 -10.00 -17.95 12.76
CA PHE A 80 -8.99 -17.28 11.94
C PHE A 80 -7.57 -17.80 12.23
N PHE A 81 -7.27 -18.15 13.48
CA PHE A 81 -5.96 -18.68 13.85
C PHE A 81 -5.73 -20.09 13.29
N ASP A 82 -6.77 -20.93 13.31
CA ASP A 82 -6.74 -22.30 12.78
C ASP A 82 -6.47 -22.31 11.28
N THR A 83 -6.95 -21.29 10.55
CA THR A 83 -6.68 -21.11 9.12
C THR A 83 -5.17 -21.10 8.83
N SER A 84 -4.39 -20.39 9.65
CA SER A 84 -2.93 -20.32 9.49
C SER A 84 -2.22 -21.62 9.92
N ALA A 85 -2.70 -22.27 10.99
CA ALA A 85 -2.15 -23.53 11.48
C ALA A 85 -2.37 -24.68 10.48
N VAL A 86 -3.54 -24.71 9.86
CA VAL A 86 -3.92 -25.69 8.84
C VAL A 86 -3.12 -25.51 7.54
N LEU A 87 -2.82 -24.27 7.15
CA LEU A 87 -1.90 -24.02 6.02
C LEU A 87 -0.45 -24.41 6.36
N PHE A 88 -0.05 -24.33 7.64
CA PHE A 88 1.31 -24.62 8.10
C PHE A 88 1.65 -26.12 8.11
N SER A 89 0.68 -26.97 8.48
CA SER A 89 0.91 -28.42 8.61
C SER A 89 0.98 -29.16 7.28
N GLU A 90 0.33 -28.65 6.23
CA GLU A 90 0.14 -29.48 5.03
C GLU A 90 0.93 -29.04 3.79
N TYR A 91 0.87 -27.82 3.22
CA TYR A 91 1.43 -27.69 1.85
C TYR A 91 2.10 -26.38 1.39
N GLN A 92 2.24 -25.29 2.17
CA GLN A 92 3.18 -24.17 1.89
C GLN A 92 3.38 -23.23 3.11
N GLN A 93 4.41 -23.46 3.94
CA GLN A 93 4.69 -22.65 5.14
C GLN A 93 4.83 -21.14 4.84
N VAL A 94 5.38 -20.79 3.68
CA VAL A 94 5.60 -19.40 3.26
C VAL A 94 4.28 -18.65 3.12
N LEU A 95 3.27 -19.25 2.49
CA LEU A 95 1.97 -18.60 2.28
C LEU A 95 1.25 -18.41 3.61
N ALA A 96 1.30 -19.41 4.51
CA ALA A 96 0.72 -19.32 5.85
C ALA A 96 1.30 -18.13 6.64
N ILE A 97 2.63 -17.98 6.63
CA ILE A 97 3.33 -16.90 7.31
C ILE A 97 2.96 -15.55 6.70
N LEU A 98 2.92 -15.42 5.37
CA LEU A 98 2.55 -14.17 4.69
C LEU A 98 1.13 -13.73 5.04
N VAL A 99 0.17 -14.66 5.00
CA VAL A 99 -1.24 -14.40 5.33
C VAL A 99 -1.36 -13.96 6.79
N TRP A 100 -0.76 -14.70 7.73
CA TRP A 100 -0.78 -14.32 9.15
C TRP A 100 -0.10 -12.97 9.41
N LEU A 101 1.07 -12.74 8.79
CA LEU A 101 1.83 -11.51 8.96
C LEU A 101 1.03 -10.29 8.50
N PHE A 102 0.43 -10.33 7.31
CA PHE A 102 -0.24 -9.16 6.74
C PHE A 102 -1.69 -8.98 7.18
N ILE A 103 -2.41 -10.05 7.55
CA ILE A 103 -3.79 -9.96 8.05
C ILE A 103 -3.81 -9.64 9.54
N GLN A 104 -2.92 -10.24 10.32
CA GLN A 104 -2.96 -10.16 11.78
C GLN A 104 -1.86 -9.25 12.35
N ALA A 105 -0.58 -9.58 12.10
CA ALA A 105 0.53 -8.97 12.84
C ALA A 105 0.80 -7.51 12.44
N VAL A 106 0.91 -7.21 11.15
CA VAL A 106 1.19 -5.86 10.63
C VAL A 106 0.07 -4.88 10.99
N PRO A 107 -1.23 -5.19 10.77
CA PRO A 107 -2.31 -4.30 11.15
C PRO A 107 -2.42 -4.08 12.65
N ALA A 108 -2.28 -5.14 13.46
CA ALA A 108 -2.28 -5.03 14.92
C ALA A 108 -1.17 -4.10 15.41
N PHE A 109 0.06 -4.30 14.88
CA PHE A 109 1.18 -3.43 15.19
C PHE A 109 0.92 -1.98 14.78
N CYS A 110 0.35 -1.75 13.59
CA CYS A 110 0.04 -0.39 13.13
C CYS A 110 -0.99 0.31 14.03
N MET A 111 -2.06 -0.39 14.46
CA MET A 111 -3.05 0.18 15.39
C MET A 111 -2.43 0.48 16.75
N LEU A 112 -1.62 -0.43 17.30
CA LEU A 112 -0.87 -0.20 18.55
C LEU A 112 0.08 1.00 18.44
N ALA A 113 0.82 1.10 17.34
CA ALA A 113 1.73 2.21 17.09
C ALA A 113 0.98 3.55 16.97
N VAL A 114 -0.19 3.59 16.34
CA VAL A 114 -1.03 4.79 16.29
C VAL A 114 -1.50 5.20 17.69
N ILE A 115 -2.03 4.26 18.48
CA ILE A 115 -2.45 4.54 19.87
C ILE A 115 -1.27 5.07 20.68
N TYR A 116 -0.12 4.40 20.62
CA TYR A 116 1.09 4.79 21.33
C TYR A 116 1.52 6.22 20.97
N LEU A 117 1.58 6.54 19.68
CA LEU A 117 1.99 7.86 19.21
C LEU A 117 1.00 8.95 19.62
N LYS A 118 -0.30 8.69 19.56
CA LYS A 118 -1.33 9.67 19.95
C LYS A 118 -1.40 9.88 21.46
N VAL A 119 -1.25 8.83 22.26
CA VAL A 119 -1.08 8.95 23.72
C VAL A 119 0.22 9.70 24.05
N GLY A 120 1.28 9.46 23.27
CA GLY A 120 2.55 10.18 23.36
C GLY A 120 2.44 11.68 23.10
N MET A 121 1.43 12.15 22.36
CA MET A 121 1.16 13.58 22.20
C MET A 121 0.63 14.23 23.49
N TRP A 122 -0.03 13.48 24.36
CA TRP A 122 -0.50 13.97 25.67
C TRP A 122 0.57 13.86 26.75
N TYR A 123 1.27 12.73 26.83
CA TYR A 123 2.16 12.41 27.94
C TYR A 123 3.67 12.42 27.61
N ARG A 124 4.06 12.80 26.38
CA ARG A 124 5.44 12.77 25.87
C ARG A 124 6.17 11.46 26.18
N LEU A 125 5.73 10.38 25.54
CA LEU A 125 6.33 9.06 25.69
C LEU A 125 7.73 8.98 25.04
N PRO A 126 8.63 8.10 25.53
CA PRO A 126 9.92 7.87 24.90
C PRO A 126 9.77 7.24 23.50
N ALA A 127 10.84 7.21 22.71
CA ALA A 127 10.91 6.49 21.43
C ALA A 127 9.86 6.85 20.34
N MET A 128 9.10 7.96 20.46
CA MET A 128 8.10 8.36 19.46
C MET A 128 8.65 8.47 18.03
N ILE A 129 9.88 8.98 17.88
CA ILE A 129 10.55 9.08 16.56
C ILE A 129 10.75 7.69 15.94
N TRP A 130 11.12 6.69 16.75
CA TRP A 130 11.32 5.32 16.26
C TRP A 130 9.98 4.68 15.87
N VAL A 131 8.96 4.77 16.74
CA VAL A 131 7.63 4.20 16.45
C VAL A 131 7.00 4.85 15.22
N ALA A 132 7.11 6.18 15.06
CA ALA A 132 6.64 6.88 13.87
C ALA A 132 7.35 6.42 12.59
N ARG A 133 8.68 6.22 12.64
CA ARG A 133 9.45 5.66 11.49
C ARG A 133 8.95 4.28 11.09
N VAL A 134 8.79 3.37 12.05
CA VAL A 134 8.34 2.00 11.77
C VAL A 134 6.90 2.00 11.27
N LEU A 135 6.01 2.81 11.86
CA LEU A 135 4.63 2.96 11.40
C LEU A 135 4.56 3.40 9.93
N TYR A 136 5.29 4.43 9.52
CA TYR A 136 5.26 4.89 8.13
C TYR A 136 5.95 3.93 7.15
N MET A 137 6.88 3.09 7.63
CA MET A 137 7.47 2.01 6.85
C MET A 137 6.49 0.84 6.65
N LEU A 138 5.72 0.48 7.67
CA LEU A 138 4.75 -0.63 7.63
C LEU A 138 3.38 -0.23 7.05
N LYS A 139 2.99 1.04 7.10
CA LYS A 139 1.70 1.54 6.59
C LYS A 139 1.36 1.02 5.17
N PRO A 140 2.28 1.03 4.18
CA PRO A 140 1.99 0.51 2.84
C PRO A 140 1.69 -0.99 2.79
N TRP A 141 2.14 -1.76 3.78
CA TRP A 141 1.97 -3.21 3.87
C TRP A 141 0.68 -3.62 4.60
N SER A 142 0.04 -2.71 5.31
CA SER A 142 -1.19 -2.96 6.06
C SER A 142 -2.43 -2.79 5.15
N MET A 143 -2.63 -3.76 4.24
CA MET A 143 -3.67 -3.73 3.21
C MET A 143 -4.97 -4.45 3.63
N VAL A 144 -5.49 -4.07 4.80
CA VAL A 144 -6.64 -4.77 5.41
C VAL A 144 -7.93 -4.71 4.57
N ASP A 145 -8.16 -3.57 3.94
CA ASP A 145 -9.26 -3.33 3.02
C ASP A 145 -9.25 -4.27 1.81
N ILE A 146 -8.05 -4.61 1.31
CA ILE A 146 -7.87 -5.53 0.19
C ILE A 146 -8.14 -6.99 0.61
N PHE A 147 -7.76 -7.38 1.84
CA PHE A 147 -8.12 -8.71 2.37
C PHE A 147 -9.64 -8.88 2.45
N LEU A 148 -10.37 -7.85 2.88
CA LEU A 148 -11.83 -7.91 2.95
C LEU A 148 -12.46 -8.18 1.58
N MET A 149 -11.99 -7.52 0.52
CA MET A 149 -12.47 -7.75 -0.83
C MET A 149 -12.16 -9.17 -1.32
N GLY A 150 -10.95 -9.67 -1.07
CA GLY A 150 -10.58 -11.04 -1.40
C GLY A 150 -11.48 -12.06 -0.68
N LEU A 151 -11.74 -11.85 0.60
CA LEU A 151 -12.64 -12.69 1.39
C LEU A 151 -14.08 -12.67 0.85
N LEU A 152 -14.61 -11.50 0.50
CA LEU A 152 -15.94 -11.37 -0.07
C LEU A 152 -16.06 -12.11 -1.41
N ILE A 153 -15.05 -12.00 -2.28
CA ILE A 153 -15.01 -12.73 -3.56
C ILE A 153 -14.99 -14.24 -3.32
N SER A 154 -14.12 -14.73 -2.42
CA SER A 154 -14.08 -16.16 -2.05
C SER A 154 -15.41 -16.63 -1.48
N PHE A 155 -16.06 -15.82 -0.65
CA PHE A 155 -17.37 -16.14 -0.07
C PHE A 155 -18.48 -16.25 -1.12
N VAL A 156 -18.55 -15.31 -2.07
CA VAL A 156 -19.56 -15.35 -3.16
C VAL A 156 -19.45 -16.65 -3.95
N LYS A 157 -18.23 -17.09 -4.26
CA LYS A 157 -17.98 -18.38 -4.93
C LYS A 157 -18.37 -19.59 -4.08
N LEU A 158 -18.12 -19.51 -2.79
CA LEU A 158 -18.43 -20.56 -1.84
C LEU A 158 -19.94 -20.75 -1.62
N VAL A 159 -20.70 -19.67 -1.53
CA VAL A 159 -22.17 -19.75 -1.39
C VAL A 159 -22.82 -20.28 -2.67
N ALA A 160 -22.23 -20.02 -3.83
CA ALA A 160 -22.70 -20.61 -5.09
C ALA A 160 -22.53 -22.14 -5.13
N THR A 161 -21.61 -22.69 -4.32
CA THR A 161 -21.25 -24.12 -4.33
C THR A 161 -21.71 -24.89 -3.09
N ALA A 162 -22.04 -24.21 -1.97
CA ALA A 162 -22.46 -24.83 -0.72
C ALA A 162 -23.30 -23.90 0.20
N GLU A 163 -24.14 -24.49 1.07
CA GLU A 163 -24.85 -23.78 2.14
C GLU A 163 -23.88 -23.42 3.29
N ILE A 164 -23.33 -22.20 3.26
CA ILE A 164 -22.36 -21.71 4.24
C ILE A 164 -22.97 -20.57 5.06
N SER A 165 -22.91 -20.71 6.40
CA SER A 165 -23.31 -19.68 7.34
C SER A 165 -22.09 -18.89 7.84
N LEU A 166 -22.19 -17.56 7.83
CA LEU A 166 -21.16 -16.66 8.33
C LEU A 166 -21.25 -16.51 9.85
N GLY A 167 -20.14 -16.73 10.55
CA GLY A 167 -20.05 -16.52 11.99
C GLY A 167 -19.89 -15.05 12.38
N MET A 168 -19.91 -14.77 13.69
CA MET A 168 -19.75 -13.42 14.23
C MET A 168 -18.37 -12.81 13.92
N SER A 169 -17.34 -13.63 13.75
CA SER A 169 -16.00 -13.15 13.40
C SER A 169 -15.92 -12.51 12.03
N PHE A 170 -16.77 -12.91 11.07
CA PHE A 170 -16.85 -12.24 9.78
C PHE A 170 -17.25 -10.78 9.94
N TRP A 171 -18.31 -10.51 10.72
CA TRP A 171 -18.79 -9.15 10.98
C TRP A 171 -17.80 -8.33 11.78
N ALA A 172 -17.17 -8.93 12.80
CA ALA A 172 -16.10 -8.29 13.56
C ALA A 172 -14.91 -7.92 12.66
N PHE A 173 -14.52 -8.81 11.74
CA PHE A 173 -13.45 -8.54 10.77
C PHE A 173 -13.83 -7.43 9.79
N CYS A 174 -15.05 -7.43 9.24
CA CYS A 174 -15.55 -6.34 8.40
C CYS A 174 -15.47 -4.98 9.12
N LEU A 175 -15.91 -4.92 10.38
CA LEU A 175 -15.86 -3.69 11.18
C LEU A 175 -14.41 -3.29 11.49
N PHE A 176 -13.54 -4.25 11.78
CA PHE A 176 -12.10 -4.02 11.90
C PHE A 176 -11.51 -3.39 10.63
N CYS A 177 -11.80 -3.92 9.45
CA CYS A 177 -11.31 -3.38 8.17
C CYS A 177 -11.73 -1.92 7.96
N LEU A 178 -12.99 -1.60 8.25
CA LEU A 178 -13.52 -0.24 8.13
C LEU A 178 -12.86 0.73 9.12
N LEU A 179 -12.74 0.34 10.39
CA LEU A 179 -12.12 1.16 11.43
C LEU A 179 -10.61 1.34 11.20
N HIS A 180 -9.92 0.30 10.75
CA HIS A 180 -8.53 0.35 10.34
C HIS A 180 -8.31 1.34 9.19
N LEU A 181 -9.13 1.23 8.12
CA LEU A 181 -9.07 2.17 6.99
C LEU A 181 -9.33 3.62 7.45
N ARG A 182 -10.35 3.83 8.29
CA ARG A 182 -10.65 5.15 8.88
C ARG A 182 -9.49 5.68 9.72
N THR A 183 -8.83 4.83 10.50
CA THR A 183 -7.65 5.22 11.29
C THR A 183 -6.57 5.82 10.40
N PHE A 184 -6.26 5.20 9.25
CA PHE A 184 -5.24 5.71 8.33
C PHE A 184 -5.65 6.92 7.49
N GLN A 185 -6.95 7.13 7.26
CA GLN A 185 -7.48 8.33 6.61
C GLN A 185 -7.40 9.55 7.54
N VAL A 186 -7.72 9.37 8.83
CA VAL A 186 -7.71 10.46 9.82
C VAL A 186 -6.31 10.66 10.44
N LEU A 187 -5.35 9.78 10.14
CA LEU A 187 -3.97 9.92 10.58
C LEU A 187 -3.25 11.03 9.79
N ASP A 188 -3.29 12.24 10.33
CA ASP A 188 -2.53 13.39 9.83
C ASP A 188 -1.03 13.24 10.12
N ARG A 189 -0.23 13.21 9.05
CA ARG A 189 1.23 13.09 9.11
C ARG A 189 1.89 14.38 9.62
N HIS A 190 1.46 15.54 9.13
CA HIS A 190 2.08 16.82 9.48
C HIS A 190 1.81 17.15 10.94
N ALA A 191 0.56 17.03 11.39
CA ALA A 191 0.20 17.28 12.79
C ALA A 191 0.92 16.32 13.75
N LEU A 192 1.04 15.03 13.38
CA LEU A 192 1.77 14.06 14.19
C LEU A 192 3.24 14.48 14.37
N TRP A 193 3.94 14.73 13.26
CA TRP A 193 5.35 15.08 13.36
C TRP A 193 5.57 16.45 14.00
N ALA A 194 4.66 17.41 13.80
CA ALA A 194 4.72 18.75 14.41
C ALA A 194 4.70 18.66 15.95
N SER A 195 3.95 17.70 16.50
CA SER A 195 3.94 17.46 17.94
C SER A 195 5.19 16.77 18.49
N ILE A 196 5.89 15.97 17.66
CA ILE A 196 7.10 15.25 18.06
C ILE A 196 8.30 16.18 18.09
N ALA A 197 8.50 16.94 17.01
CA ALA A 197 9.60 17.89 16.87
C ALA A 197 9.24 18.98 15.84
N PRO A 198 9.67 20.24 16.05
CA PRO A 198 9.41 21.32 15.12
C PRO A 198 10.04 21.02 13.75
N SER A 199 9.41 21.52 12.68
CA SER A 199 9.97 21.41 11.34
C SER A 199 11.21 22.30 11.24
N PRO A 200 12.37 21.79 10.77
CA PRO A 200 13.53 22.63 10.54
C PRO A 200 13.21 23.64 9.44
N GLN A 201 13.51 24.92 9.69
CA GLN A 201 13.42 25.95 8.66
C GLN A 201 14.73 25.96 7.86
N PRO A 202 14.69 26.18 6.54
CA PRO A 202 15.89 26.31 5.74
C PRO A 202 16.62 27.62 6.08
N ASP A 203 17.93 27.54 6.30
CA ASP A 203 18.79 28.70 6.61
C ASP A 203 19.07 29.61 5.39
N CYS A 204 18.58 29.24 4.20
CA CYS A 204 18.81 29.95 2.94
C CYS A 204 17.58 30.74 2.48
N ALA A 205 17.80 31.83 1.73
CA ALA A 205 16.72 32.57 1.08
C ALA A 205 16.07 31.68 0.01
N VAL A 206 14.80 31.34 0.22
CA VAL A 206 14.03 30.45 -0.65
C VAL A 206 13.05 31.21 -1.53
N GLN A 207 12.90 30.76 -2.77
CA GLN A 207 11.92 31.24 -3.74
C GLN A 207 10.82 30.20 -3.94
N VAL A 208 9.60 30.59 -3.63
CA VAL A 208 8.40 29.77 -3.90
C VAL A 208 8.14 29.72 -5.41
N GLY A 209 7.65 28.58 -5.90
CA GLY A 209 7.41 28.34 -7.32
C GLY A 209 8.57 27.64 -8.04
N SER A 210 9.76 27.60 -7.41
CA SER A 210 10.92 26.86 -7.91
C SER A 210 11.01 25.47 -7.27
N THR A 211 11.70 24.53 -7.93
CA THR A 211 11.92 23.18 -7.36
C THR A 211 12.90 23.23 -6.19
N GLY A 212 12.74 22.31 -5.24
CA GLY A 212 13.65 22.17 -4.10
C GLY A 212 15.07 21.87 -4.54
N LEU A 213 15.25 20.97 -5.52
CA LEU A 213 16.57 20.62 -6.05
C LEU A 213 17.33 21.83 -6.62
N ALA A 214 16.65 22.72 -7.34
CA ALA A 214 17.28 23.93 -7.90
C ALA A 214 17.79 24.89 -6.81
N GLN A 215 17.16 24.86 -5.64
CA GLN A 215 17.46 25.72 -4.50
C GLN A 215 18.34 25.04 -3.43
N GLN A 216 18.97 23.92 -3.77
CA GLN A 216 19.77 23.13 -2.84
C GLN A 216 18.98 22.61 -1.62
N LEU A 217 17.70 22.29 -1.81
CA LEU A 217 16.82 21.69 -0.80
C LEU A 217 16.43 20.26 -1.16
N LYS A 218 16.03 19.49 -0.14
CA LYS A 218 15.47 18.14 -0.27
C LYS A 218 14.39 17.89 0.77
N LEU A 219 13.45 17.01 0.42
CA LEU A 219 12.37 16.56 1.29
C LEU A 219 12.73 15.26 2.01
N CYS A 220 12.46 15.19 3.32
CA CYS A 220 12.47 13.94 4.05
C CYS A 220 11.19 13.11 3.79
N HIS A 221 11.32 11.94 3.17
CA HIS A 221 10.18 11.04 2.90
C HIS A 221 9.49 10.47 4.16
N CYS A 222 10.16 10.51 5.31
CA CYS A 222 9.62 9.99 6.57
C CYS A 222 8.78 11.03 7.32
N CYS A 223 9.31 12.24 7.52
CA CYS A 223 8.73 13.26 8.38
C CYS A 223 8.36 14.57 7.67
N THR A 224 8.43 14.59 6.34
CA THR A 224 8.11 15.72 5.44
C THR A 224 8.87 17.02 5.70
N ALA A 225 9.93 16.98 6.53
CA ALA A 225 10.82 18.11 6.77
C ALA A 225 11.58 18.52 5.49
N VAL A 226 11.70 19.83 5.28
CA VAL A 226 12.54 20.45 4.24
C VAL A 226 13.94 20.64 4.82
N LEU A 227 14.96 20.15 4.11
CA LEU A 227 16.35 20.15 4.58
C LEU A 227 17.29 20.63 3.47
N PRO A 228 18.41 21.30 3.81
CA PRO A 228 19.48 21.58 2.85
C PRO A 228 20.11 20.31 2.28
N LEU A 229 20.60 20.36 1.04
CA LEU A 229 21.21 19.21 0.34
C LEU A 229 22.41 18.62 1.10
N HIS A 230 23.21 19.47 1.75
CA HIS A 230 24.44 19.07 2.46
C HIS A 230 24.18 18.17 3.69
N GLN A 231 22.97 18.18 4.26
CA GLN A 231 22.67 17.41 5.47
C GLN A 231 22.35 15.94 5.14
N ALA A 232 23.24 14.99 5.43
CA ALA A 232 23.01 13.58 5.11
C ALA A 232 21.86 12.93 5.90
N HIS A 233 21.63 13.39 7.14
CA HIS A 233 20.59 12.88 8.04
C HIS A 233 19.56 13.97 8.33
N CYS A 234 18.31 13.57 8.48
CA CYS A 234 17.25 14.48 8.89
C CYS A 234 17.46 14.94 10.34
N SER A 235 17.45 16.25 10.58
CA SER A 235 17.51 16.83 11.93
C SER A 235 16.28 16.50 12.80
N ARG A 236 15.15 16.14 12.18
CA ARG A 236 13.87 15.83 12.85
C ARG A 236 13.67 14.35 13.17
N CYS A 237 13.91 13.46 12.20
CA CYS A 237 13.65 12.01 12.36
C CYS A 237 14.92 11.14 12.31
N HIS A 238 16.10 11.74 12.10
CA HIS A 238 17.41 11.08 11.98
C HIS A 238 17.56 10.05 10.84
N THR A 239 16.52 9.85 10.02
CA THR A 239 16.59 9.02 8.82
C THR A 239 17.54 9.63 7.79
N LYS A 240 18.29 8.79 7.08
CA LYS A 240 19.15 9.20 5.97
C LYS A 240 18.28 9.80 4.85
N VAL A 241 18.60 11.00 4.38
CA VAL A 241 17.82 11.71 3.36
C VAL A 241 18.66 11.96 2.12
N THR A 242 18.17 11.50 0.98
CA THR A 242 18.78 11.73 -0.33
C THR A 242 17.90 12.66 -1.18
N PRO A 243 18.49 13.51 -2.05
CA PRO A 243 17.73 14.41 -2.92
C PRO A 243 16.77 13.67 -3.85
N ARG A 244 17.31 12.66 -4.53
CA ARG A 244 16.59 11.67 -5.33
C ARG A 244 16.93 10.29 -4.81
N GLN A 245 16.07 9.31 -5.07
CA GLN A 245 16.40 7.94 -4.72
C GLN A 245 17.60 7.45 -5.57
N PRO A 246 18.69 6.96 -4.95
CA PRO A 246 19.89 6.57 -5.68
C PRO A 246 19.61 5.34 -6.55
N ALA A 247 20.03 5.42 -7.81
CA ALA A 247 19.82 4.39 -8.84
C ALA A 247 18.34 3.98 -8.99
N SER A 248 17.39 4.92 -8.80
CA SER A 248 15.95 4.65 -8.86
C SER A 248 15.52 3.93 -10.14
N LEU A 249 15.96 4.43 -11.31
CA LEU A 249 15.64 3.81 -12.60
C LEU A 249 16.20 2.39 -12.72
N GLN A 250 17.48 2.19 -12.34
CA GLN A 250 18.13 0.88 -12.40
C GLN A 250 17.45 -0.13 -11.46
N LYS A 251 17.14 0.27 -10.22
CA LYS A 251 16.42 -0.59 -9.25
C LYS A 251 15.03 -0.94 -9.73
N THR A 252 14.29 0.04 -10.23
CA THR A 252 12.94 -0.16 -10.76
C THR A 252 12.97 -1.09 -11.96
N MET A 253 13.91 -0.91 -12.89
CA MET A 253 14.10 -1.79 -14.05
C MET A 253 14.49 -3.21 -13.65
N ALA A 254 15.43 -3.37 -12.72
CA ALA A 254 15.83 -4.69 -12.24
C ALA A 254 14.62 -5.44 -11.63
N LEU A 255 13.84 -4.77 -10.77
CA LEU A 255 12.65 -5.35 -10.15
C LEU A 255 11.55 -5.67 -11.17
N LEU A 256 11.34 -4.83 -12.19
CA LEU A 256 10.36 -5.08 -13.25
C LEU A 256 10.78 -6.27 -14.12
N LEU A 257 12.06 -6.38 -14.48
CA LEU A 257 12.58 -7.53 -15.22
C LEU A 257 12.43 -8.82 -14.40
N THR A 258 12.75 -8.79 -13.10
CA THR A 258 12.49 -9.91 -12.19
C THR A 258 11.01 -10.27 -12.17
N ALA A 259 10.11 -9.29 -12.07
CA ALA A 259 8.67 -9.53 -12.09
C ALA A 259 8.21 -10.18 -13.40
N CYS A 260 8.73 -9.75 -14.56
CA CYS A 260 8.41 -10.37 -15.85
C CYS A 260 8.86 -11.84 -15.92
N VAL A 261 10.06 -12.14 -15.43
CA VAL A 261 10.59 -13.52 -15.40
C VAL A 261 9.75 -14.40 -14.49
N LEU A 262 9.30 -13.90 -13.33
CA LEU A 262 8.44 -14.65 -12.40
C LEU A 262 6.99 -14.78 -12.90
N TYR A 263 6.51 -13.81 -13.68
CA TYR A 263 5.13 -13.78 -14.17
C TYR A 263 4.81 -14.92 -15.15
N ILE A 264 5.78 -15.32 -15.98
CA ILE A 264 5.61 -16.43 -16.93
C ILE A 264 5.30 -17.74 -16.20
N PRO A 265 6.17 -18.27 -15.30
CA PRO A 265 5.87 -19.51 -14.59
C PRO A 265 4.69 -19.37 -13.62
N ALA A 266 4.43 -18.17 -13.06
CA ALA A 266 3.27 -17.95 -12.20
C ALA A 266 1.93 -18.19 -12.92
N ASN A 267 1.83 -17.87 -14.22
CA ASN A 267 0.62 -18.09 -15.01
C ASN A 267 0.55 -19.48 -15.67
N LEU A 268 1.70 -20.14 -15.84
CA LEU A 268 1.77 -21.48 -16.44
C LEU A 268 1.61 -22.61 -15.43
N LEU A 269 2.02 -22.39 -14.18
CA LEU A 269 1.95 -23.41 -13.13
C LEU A 269 0.59 -23.40 -12.43
N PRO A 270 0.16 -24.55 -11.87
CA PRO A 270 -1.11 -24.63 -11.17
C PRO A 270 -1.15 -23.65 -9.99
N ILE A 271 -2.21 -22.83 -9.95
CA ILE A 271 -2.48 -21.92 -8.84
C ILE A 271 -3.30 -22.62 -7.75
N MET A 272 -4.16 -23.55 -8.15
CA MET A 272 -4.98 -24.35 -7.26
C MET A 272 -4.96 -25.82 -7.69
N ARG A 273 -4.88 -26.72 -6.70
CA ARG A 273 -5.03 -28.17 -6.85
C ARG A 273 -6.29 -28.58 -6.10
N THR A 274 -7.29 -29.07 -6.82
CA THR A 274 -8.54 -29.56 -6.24
C THR A 274 -8.53 -31.08 -6.24
N VAL A 275 -8.66 -31.68 -5.06
CA VAL A 275 -8.79 -33.13 -4.88
C VAL A 275 -10.24 -33.44 -4.55
N SER A 276 -10.92 -34.18 -5.41
CA SER A 276 -12.33 -34.57 -5.24
C SER A 276 -12.51 -36.04 -5.63
N PHE A 277 -13.09 -36.84 -4.72
CA PHE A 277 -13.31 -38.29 -4.93
C PHE A 277 -12.08 -39.05 -5.47
N GLY A 278 -10.87 -38.70 -4.99
CA GLY A 278 -9.61 -39.31 -5.44
C GLY A 278 -9.04 -38.78 -6.76
N ASN A 279 -9.80 -38.00 -7.52
CA ASN A 279 -9.29 -37.30 -8.70
C ASN A 279 -8.61 -35.99 -8.30
N VAL A 280 -7.40 -35.79 -8.82
CA VAL A 280 -6.62 -34.57 -8.63
C VAL A 280 -6.74 -33.73 -9.89
N THR A 281 -7.24 -32.51 -9.75
CA THR A 281 -7.37 -31.54 -10.84
C THR A 281 -6.53 -30.30 -10.54
N ASP A 282 -5.53 -30.07 -11.38
CA ASP A 282 -4.66 -28.90 -11.30
C ASP A 282 -5.19 -27.81 -12.24
N SER A 283 -5.41 -26.62 -11.70
CA SER A 283 -5.93 -25.47 -12.46
C SER A 283 -4.95 -24.31 -12.41
N THR A 284 -4.61 -23.78 -13.58
CA THR A 284 -3.92 -22.48 -13.72
C THR A 284 -4.90 -21.34 -13.56
N ILE A 285 -4.44 -20.08 -13.52
CA ILE A 285 -5.31 -18.90 -13.48
C ILE A 285 -6.29 -18.89 -14.67
N ILE A 286 -5.78 -19.13 -15.88
CA ILE A 286 -6.59 -19.17 -17.11
C ILE A 286 -7.50 -20.40 -17.11
N GLY A 287 -7.00 -21.56 -16.66
CA GLY A 287 -7.82 -22.77 -16.51
C GLY A 287 -9.00 -22.55 -15.55
N GLY A 288 -8.74 -21.92 -14.40
CA GLY A 288 -9.75 -21.54 -13.43
C GLY A 288 -10.78 -20.56 -14.00
N PHE A 289 -10.34 -19.56 -14.79
CA PHE A 289 -11.24 -18.66 -15.50
C PHE A 289 -12.17 -19.42 -16.47
N ILE A 290 -11.63 -20.32 -17.29
CA ILE A 290 -12.42 -21.08 -18.28
C ILE A 290 -13.44 -21.98 -17.57
N MET A 291 -13.04 -22.66 -16.50
CA MET A 291 -13.94 -23.51 -15.72
C MET A 291 -15.10 -22.71 -15.14
N MET A 292 -14.80 -21.60 -14.46
CA MET A 292 -15.83 -20.72 -13.87
C MET A 292 -16.75 -20.09 -14.93
N TRP A 293 -16.21 -19.82 -16.13
CA TRP A 293 -17.00 -19.33 -17.26
C TRP A 293 -17.99 -20.39 -17.77
N GLN A 294 -17.60 -21.67 -17.76
CA GLN A 294 -18.46 -22.78 -18.15
C GLN A 294 -19.52 -23.08 -17.08
N ASP A 295 -19.18 -22.91 -15.80
CA ASP A 295 -20.08 -23.09 -14.66
C ASP A 295 -21.13 -21.96 -14.53
N GLY A 296 -21.07 -20.93 -15.39
CA GLY A 296 -22.01 -19.80 -15.39
C GLY A 296 -21.68 -18.70 -14.37
N GLU A 297 -20.55 -18.81 -13.66
CA GLU A 297 -20.07 -17.84 -12.67
C GLU A 297 -19.34 -16.63 -13.32
N TYR A 298 -19.93 -16.06 -14.37
CA TYR A 298 -19.29 -15.01 -15.19
C TYR A 298 -18.72 -13.82 -14.39
N PRO A 299 -19.44 -13.23 -13.41
CA PRO A 299 -18.93 -12.05 -12.70
C PRO A 299 -17.65 -12.35 -11.91
N VAL A 300 -17.59 -13.52 -11.25
CA VAL A 300 -16.44 -13.92 -10.45
C VAL A 300 -15.24 -14.25 -11.35
N ALA A 301 -15.49 -14.96 -12.46
CA ALA A 301 -14.47 -15.29 -13.45
C ALA A 301 -13.79 -14.02 -14.02
N ILE A 302 -14.58 -13.00 -14.40
CA ILE A 302 -14.06 -11.73 -14.93
C ILE A 302 -13.20 -11.01 -13.89
N ILE A 303 -13.65 -10.93 -12.64
CA ILE A 303 -12.91 -10.24 -11.57
C ILE A 303 -11.54 -10.90 -11.36
N ILE A 304 -11.49 -12.23 -11.25
CA ILE A 304 -10.24 -12.97 -11.07
C ILE A 304 -9.33 -12.76 -12.29
N PHE A 305 -9.83 -12.95 -13.51
CA PHE A 305 -9.02 -12.77 -14.72
C PHE A 305 -8.43 -11.36 -14.85
N LEU A 306 -9.23 -10.32 -14.61
CA LEU A 306 -8.75 -8.95 -14.65
C LEU A 306 -7.70 -8.67 -13.57
N ALA A 307 -7.92 -9.15 -12.34
CA ALA A 307 -7.02 -8.95 -11.21
C ALA A 307 -5.69 -9.72 -11.35
N SER A 308 -5.74 -10.96 -11.86
CA SER A 308 -4.59 -11.85 -11.92
C SER A 308 -3.75 -11.68 -13.18
N VAL A 309 -4.38 -11.31 -14.30
CA VAL A 309 -3.70 -11.28 -15.61
C VAL A 309 -3.57 -9.86 -16.14
N VAL A 310 -4.70 -9.17 -16.31
CA VAL A 310 -4.73 -7.88 -17.01
C VAL A 310 -4.07 -6.76 -16.20
N ILE A 311 -4.42 -6.63 -14.93
CA ILE A 311 -3.90 -5.56 -14.05
C ILE A 311 -2.38 -5.66 -13.87
N PRO A 312 -1.76 -6.83 -13.58
CA PRO A 312 -0.30 -6.95 -13.50
C PRO A 312 0.41 -6.61 -14.79
N ILE A 313 -0.11 -7.04 -15.96
CA ILE A 313 0.46 -6.70 -17.26
C ILE A 313 0.43 -5.18 -17.48
N ILE A 314 -0.72 -4.54 -17.28
CA ILE A 314 -0.85 -3.09 -17.43
C ILE A 314 0.10 -2.36 -16.48
N LYS A 315 0.16 -2.78 -15.21
CA LYS A 315 1.05 -2.20 -14.20
C LYS A 315 2.52 -2.27 -14.62
N MET A 316 2.97 -3.44 -15.11
CA MET A 316 4.34 -3.60 -15.60
C MET A 316 4.62 -2.71 -16.82
N LEU A 317 3.74 -2.73 -17.83
CA LEU A 317 3.89 -1.92 -19.05
C LEU A 317 3.96 -0.42 -18.75
N VAL A 318 3.06 0.08 -17.89
CA VAL A 318 3.05 1.50 -17.53
C VAL A 318 4.30 1.86 -16.72
N MET A 319 4.77 0.99 -15.84
CA MET A 319 6.02 1.24 -15.10
C MET A 319 7.25 1.24 -16.02
N PHE A 320 7.33 0.33 -17.01
CA PHE A 320 8.36 0.39 -18.06
C PHE A 320 8.32 1.71 -18.84
N TRP A 321 7.12 2.13 -19.24
CA TRP A 321 6.90 3.40 -19.92
C TRP A 321 7.33 4.60 -19.08
N LEU A 322 7.01 4.63 -17.79
CA LEU A 322 7.43 5.69 -16.87
C LEU A 322 8.95 5.72 -16.67
N CYS A 323 9.61 4.55 -16.59
CA CYS A 323 11.08 4.47 -16.57
C CYS A 323 11.69 5.00 -17.87
N TYR A 324 11.12 4.65 -19.02
CA TYR A 324 11.55 5.17 -20.32
C TYR A 324 11.40 6.70 -20.38
N LEU A 325 10.24 7.23 -20.02
CA LEU A 325 10.01 8.68 -19.98
C LEU A 325 10.98 9.39 -19.03
N ALA A 326 11.19 8.87 -17.82
CA ALA A 326 12.13 9.45 -16.86
C ALA A 326 13.60 9.36 -17.32
N SER A 327 13.94 8.40 -18.19
CA SER A 327 15.27 8.30 -18.80
C SER A 327 15.48 9.28 -19.97
N THR A 328 14.39 9.76 -20.57
CA THR A 328 14.45 10.62 -21.76
C THR A 328 14.30 12.07 -21.34
N SER A 329 15.30 12.92 -21.59
CA SER A 329 15.29 14.36 -21.24
C SER A 329 14.23 15.20 -22.01
N LYS A 330 13.38 14.56 -22.83
CA LYS A 330 12.37 15.26 -23.61
C LYS A 330 11.26 15.73 -22.68
N GLN A 331 10.92 17.01 -22.83
CA GLN A 331 9.87 17.76 -22.13
C GLN A 331 8.48 17.21 -22.51
N THR A 332 8.20 15.96 -22.16
CA THR A 332 6.89 15.34 -22.34
C THR A 332 5.92 15.87 -21.29
N ASN A 333 4.62 15.67 -21.50
CA ASN A 333 3.56 16.26 -20.69
C ASN A 333 3.54 15.69 -19.25
N SER A 334 4.39 16.26 -18.40
CA SER A 334 4.69 15.77 -17.03
C SER A 334 3.45 15.70 -16.12
N LYS A 335 2.41 16.49 -16.41
CA LYS A 335 1.11 16.44 -15.73
C LYS A 335 0.40 15.09 -15.94
N HIS A 336 0.35 14.59 -17.18
CA HIS A 336 -0.25 13.28 -17.45
C HIS A 336 0.57 12.15 -16.84
N SER A 337 1.89 12.17 -16.98
CA SER A 337 2.78 11.15 -16.42
C SER A 337 2.67 11.03 -14.89
N GLY A 338 2.55 12.17 -14.19
CA GLY A 338 2.33 12.16 -12.74
C GLY A 338 0.94 11.66 -12.32
N THR A 339 -0.09 11.92 -13.13
CA THR A 339 -1.44 11.38 -12.89
C THR A 339 -1.48 9.87 -13.11
N VAL A 340 -0.86 9.40 -14.19
CA VAL A 340 -0.73 7.98 -14.52
C VAL A 340 0.04 7.24 -13.42
N TYR A 341 1.16 7.76 -12.95
CA TYR A 341 1.89 7.16 -11.83
C TYR A 341 1.00 7.04 -10.57
N ARG A 342 0.23 8.08 -10.24
CA ARG A 342 -0.69 8.05 -9.07
C ARG A 342 -1.76 6.97 -9.22
N LEU A 343 -2.30 6.81 -10.42
CA LEU A 343 -3.26 5.74 -10.72
C LEU A 343 -2.59 4.36 -10.57
N VAL A 344 -1.37 4.19 -11.08
CA VAL A 344 -0.61 2.94 -10.97
C VAL A 344 -0.25 2.61 -9.53
N ASP A 345 0.17 3.58 -8.72
CA ASP A 345 0.43 3.38 -7.29
C ASP A 345 -0.86 2.99 -6.55
N TRP A 346 -1.98 3.63 -6.89
CA TRP A 346 -3.28 3.29 -6.32
C TRP A 346 -3.72 1.87 -6.69
N VAL A 347 -3.74 1.52 -7.98
CA VAL A 347 -4.05 0.16 -8.49
C VAL A 347 -3.05 -0.86 -7.95
N GLY A 348 -1.79 -0.46 -7.76
CA GLY A 348 -0.71 -1.32 -7.30
C GLY A 348 -0.99 -1.99 -5.96
N ARG A 349 -1.72 -1.31 -5.06
CA ARG A 349 -2.16 -1.89 -3.77
C ARG A 349 -3.18 -3.01 -3.98
N TRP A 350 -4.11 -2.85 -4.91
CA TRP A 350 -5.16 -3.85 -5.21
C TRP A 350 -4.61 -5.13 -5.84
N SER A 351 -3.39 -5.12 -6.36
CA SER A 351 -2.79 -6.30 -7.00
C SER A 351 -2.59 -7.50 -6.05
N MET A 352 -2.66 -7.30 -4.73
CA MET A 352 -2.60 -8.38 -3.74
C MET A 352 -3.90 -9.20 -3.62
N VAL A 353 -5.06 -8.68 -4.06
CA VAL A 353 -6.38 -9.31 -3.85
C VAL A 353 -6.37 -10.80 -4.25
N ASP A 354 -5.80 -11.14 -5.41
CA ASP A 354 -5.89 -12.48 -5.97
C ASP A 354 -5.14 -13.57 -5.17
N VAL A 355 -3.92 -13.27 -4.71
CA VAL A 355 -3.14 -14.19 -3.83
C VAL A 355 -3.97 -14.55 -2.59
N LEU A 356 -4.74 -13.59 -2.10
CA LEU A 356 -5.53 -13.71 -0.89
C LEU A 356 -6.82 -14.48 -1.13
N VAL A 357 -7.48 -14.25 -2.26
CA VAL A 357 -8.62 -15.07 -2.70
C VAL A 357 -8.23 -16.55 -2.73
N VAL A 358 -7.10 -16.89 -3.36
CA VAL A 358 -6.59 -18.27 -3.43
C VAL A 358 -6.28 -18.82 -2.04
N ALA A 359 -5.60 -18.05 -1.19
CA ALA A 359 -5.30 -18.47 0.17
C ALA A 359 -6.58 -18.71 1.01
N PHE A 360 -7.59 -17.85 0.90
CA PHE A 360 -8.87 -18.01 1.58
C PHE A 360 -9.68 -19.18 1.02
N MET A 361 -9.71 -19.37 -0.29
CA MET A 361 -10.37 -20.53 -0.89
C MET A 361 -9.73 -21.83 -0.38
N ALA A 362 -8.40 -21.91 -0.34
CA ALA A 362 -7.70 -23.08 0.18
C ALA A 362 -7.91 -23.30 1.70
N ALA A 363 -8.12 -22.21 2.45
CA ALA A 363 -8.40 -22.28 3.88
C ALA A 363 -9.82 -22.78 4.17
N ILE A 364 -10.81 -22.28 3.44
CA ILE A 364 -12.23 -22.51 3.72
C ILE A 364 -12.73 -23.79 3.05
N VAL A 365 -12.25 -24.10 1.84
CA VAL A 365 -12.67 -25.27 1.04
C VAL A 365 -11.88 -26.51 1.46
N ARG A 366 -12.14 -26.99 2.67
CA ARG A 366 -11.58 -28.24 3.21
C ARG A 366 -12.71 -29.14 3.68
N PHE A 367 -13.43 -29.77 2.75
CA PHE A 367 -14.54 -30.68 3.04
C PHE A 367 -14.07 -32.11 3.40
N GLY A 368 -12.96 -32.24 4.12
CA GLY A 368 -12.38 -33.54 4.49
C GLY A 368 -12.20 -34.47 3.28
N LEU A 369 -12.89 -35.61 3.29
CA LEU A 369 -12.80 -36.66 2.25
C LEU A 369 -13.54 -36.36 0.94
N LEU A 370 -14.39 -35.33 0.89
CA LEU A 370 -15.25 -35.05 -0.28
C LEU A 370 -14.53 -34.20 -1.34
N ALA A 371 -14.11 -33.00 -0.96
CA ALA A 371 -13.38 -32.08 -1.83
C ALA A 371 -12.45 -31.17 -1.01
N SER A 372 -11.20 -31.03 -1.44
CA SER A 372 -10.21 -30.13 -0.80
C SER A 372 -9.45 -29.34 -1.86
N VAL A 373 -9.25 -28.05 -1.61
CA VAL A 373 -8.50 -27.15 -2.49
C VAL A 373 -7.20 -26.75 -1.83
N TYR A 374 -6.10 -26.97 -2.52
CA TYR A 374 -4.76 -26.64 -2.06
C TYR A 374 -4.15 -25.55 -2.95
N PRO A 375 -3.38 -24.61 -2.38
CA PRO A 375 -2.65 -23.63 -3.17
C PRO A 375 -1.49 -24.34 -3.88
N GLY A 376 -1.40 -24.17 -5.20
CA GLY A 376 -0.28 -24.68 -5.99
C GLY A 376 0.93 -23.75 -5.95
N ILE A 377 2.05 -24.20 -6.53
CA ILE A 377 3.29 -23.41 -6.61
C ILE A 377 3.09 -22.09 -7.38
N GLY A 378 2.13 -22.05 -8.31
CA GLY A 378 1.75 -20.85 -9.06
C GLY A 378 1.33 -19.70 -8.13
N ALA A 379 0.65 -20.00 -7.01
CA ALA A 379 0.21 -18.99 -6.04
C ALA A 379 1.41 -18.29 -5.35
N VAL A 380 2.46 -19.05 -5.03
CA VAL A 380 3.68 -18.50 -4.40
C VAL A 380 4.46 -17.63 -5.39
N LEU A 381 4.61 -18.09 -6.62
CA LEU A 381 5.28 -17.31 -7.67
C LEU A 381 4.47 -16.06 -8.03
N PHE A 382 3.16 -16.15 -8.07
CA PHE A 382 2.28 -15.01 -8.28
C PHE A 382 2.40 -14.00 -7.14
N ALA A 383 2.44 -14.45 -5.88
CA ALA A 383 2.71 -13.58 -4.73
C ALA A 383 4.07 -12.87 -4.85
N ALA A 384 5.11 -13.58 -5.32
CA ALA A 384 6.42 -12.97 -5.58
C ALA A 384 6.37 -11.90 -6.67
N VAL A 385 5.59 -12.10 -7.75
CA VAL A 385 5.35 -11.06 -8.77
C VAL A 385 4.68 -9.82 -8.15
N VAL A 386 3.64 -10.00 -7.34
CA VAL A 386 2.95 -8.88 -6.70
C VAL A 386 3.88 -8.10 -5.78
N VAL A 387 4.66 -8.78 -4.93
CA VAL A 387 5.64 -8.14 -4.04
C VAL A 387 6.72 -7.42 -4.83
N THR A 388 7.30 -8.06 -5.85
CA THR A 388 8.36 -7.44 -6.68
C THR A 388 7.86 -6.23 -7.45
N THR A 389 6.64 -6.27 -8.02
CA THR A 389 6.05 -5.10 -8.70
C THR A 389 5.68 -3.97 -7.73
N MET A 390 5.29 -4.29 -6.49
CA MET A 390 5.08 -3.28 -5.43
C MET A 390 6.40 -2.62 -5.04
N LEU A 391 7.46 -3.40 -4.83
CA LEU A 391 8.80 -2.88 -4.56
C LEU A 391 9.33 -2.02 -5.72
N ALA A 392 9.04 -2.39 -6.97
CA ALA A 392 9.38 -1.58 -8.14
C ALA A 392 8.71 -0.20 -8.09
N ALA A 393 7.40 -0.15 -7.78
CA ALA A 393 6.66 1.10 -7.67
C ALA A 393 7.19 2.02 -6.55
N VAL A 394 7.55 1.44 -5.39
CA VAL A 394 8.15 2.18 -4.26
C VAL A 394 9.57 2.68 -4.57
N SER A 395 10.32 1.94 -5.37
CA SER A 395 11.69 2.28 -5.78
C SER A 395 11.75 3.36 -6.86
N PHE A 396 10.64 3.62 -7.56
CA PHE A 396 10.55 4.65 -8.58
C PHE A 396 10.35 6.03 -7.93
N ASP A 397 11.23 6.98 -8.24
CA ASP A 397 11.13 8.36 -7.76
C ASP A 397 10.34 9.21 -8.79
N PRO A 398 9.06 9.54 -8.53
CA PRO A 398 8.23 10.26 -9.50
C PRO A 398 8.74 11.68 -9.79
N ARG A 399 9.62 12.24 -8.95
CA ARG A 399 10.21 13.58 -9.16
C ARG A 399 11.12 13.63 -10.38
N LEU A 400 11.67 12.49 -10.80
CA LEU A 400 12.50 12.38 -12.02
C LEU A 400 11.71 12.77 -13.29
N LEU A 401 10.39 12.61 -13.29
CA LEU A 401 9.52 13.01 -14.41
C LEU A 401 9.41 14.54 -14.57
N TRP A 402 9.85 15.31 -13.57
CA TRP A 402 9.72 16.77 -13.50
C TRP A 402 11.06 17.50 -13.54
N ASP A 403 12.19 16.79 -13.34
CA ASP A 403 13.52 17.39 -13.24
C ASP A 403 13.96 18.13 -14.51
N ALA A 404 13.61 17.64 -15.69
CA ALA A 404 13.89 18.30 -16.98
C ALA A 404 13.18 19.65 -17.14
N GLN A 405 12.02 19.84 -16.50
CA GLN A 405 11.27 21.10 -16.55
C GLN A 405 11.79 22.12 -15.52
N GLY A 406 12.27 21.66 -14.36
CA GLY A 406 12.75 22.54 -13.29
C GLY A 406 14.01 23.32 -13.65
N GLN A 407 14.85 22.82 -14.57
CA GLN A 407 16.01 23.54 -15.08
C GLN A 407 15.63 24.75 -15.94
N THR A 408 14.58 24.63 -16.75
CA THR A 408 14.09 25.72 -17.61
C THR A 408 13.42 26.83 -16.80
N ASP A 409 12.62 26.47 -15.79
CA ASP A 409 11.93 27.45 -14.92
C ASP A 409 12.93 28.27 -14.08
N TYR A 410 14.00 27.65 -13.56
CA TYR A 410 15.06 28.34 -12.80
C TYR A 410 15.86 29.30 -13.68
N GLN A 411 16.20 28.90 -14.92
CA GLN A 411 16.90 29.77 -15.87
C GLN A 411 16.06 30.97 -16.32
N GLN A 412 14.73 30.85 -16.36
CA GLN A 412 13.84 31.97 -16.71
C GLN A 412 13.55 32.92 -15.54
N HIS A 413 13.68 32.46 -14.28
CA HIS A 413 13.41 33.25 -13.07
C HIS A 413 14.66 33.76 -12.36
N GLN A 414 15.86 33.59 -12.94
CA GLN A 414 17.03 34.34 -12.46
C GLN A 414 16.72 35.84 -12.61
N PRO A 415 16.77 36.64 -11.53
CA PRO A 415 16.70 38.08 -11.68
C PRO A 415 17.87 38.51 -12.57
N ASN A 416 17.59 39.25 -13.64
CA ASN A 416 18.61 39.84 -14.51
C ASN A 416 19.56 40.71 -13.67
N THR A 417 20.62 40.11 -13.12
CA THR A 417 21.72 40.82 -12.46
C THR A 417 22.76 41.37 -13.43
N GLU A 418 22.44 41.46 -14.74
CA GLU A 418 23.30 42.10 -15.74
C GLU A 418 23.08 43.63 -15.86
N GLY A 419 22.38 44.26 -14.91
CA GLY A 419 22.00 45.68 -14.98
C GLY A 419 22.62 46.63 -13.95
N ILE A 420 23.56 46.22 -13.07
CA ILE A 420 24.14 47.11 -12.03
C ILE A 420 25.68 47.11 -12.08
N ALA A 421 26.24 47.17 -13.27
CA ALA A 421 27.64 47.55 -13.45
C ALA A 421 27.82 48.35 -14.76
N ARG A 422 27.40 49.62 -14.72
CA ARG A 422 28.02 50.70 -15.50
C ARG A 422 28.04 51.98 -14.68
#